data_AF-A0A7V6JI65-F1
#
_entry.id   AF-A0A7V6JI65-F1
#
_cell.length_a   1.000
_cell.length_b   1.000
_cell.length_c   1.000
_cell.angle_alpha   90.00
_cell.angle_beta   90.00
_cell.angle_gamma   90.00
#
_symmetry.space_group_name_H-M   'P 1'
#
loop_
_entity.id
_entity.type
_entity.pdbx_description
1 polymer ?
#
loop_
_entity_poly.entity_id
_entity_poly.type
_entity_poly.pdbx_seq_one_letter_code
_entity_poly.pdbx_strand_id
1 'polypeptide(L)'
;MTRKKESQEVGAPAWMATYGDLVTNLLVFFVLLFSMSTVDQMTFKEVAASLSYSMINLNNGDSILDSSANSIIVFDYTRFDSEEAEAKRKEKYIEDANEMVVDAEEKLKNKEFDEAKNKIRDTIEEQGISDKVYVVEEKDYLLIRLDQEIFFESGSADIVSEGKVVLSSLAPSLREMENEILISGHTDNVPQTNQKYETNWELSTARATNVVRYLTEVENLEPDRFTATGNGEHRPVGDNNTPEGRQKNRRIEIKILK
;
A
#
# COMPACT_ATOMS: atom_id res chain seq x y z
N MET A 1 -14.89 -29.14 -100.60
CA MET A 1 -15.33 -29.48 -99.24
C MET A 1 -15.13 -28.25 -98.36
N THR A 2 -16.20 -27.85 -97.67
CA THR A 2 -16.43 -26.54 -97.07
C THR A 2 -15.50 -26.28 -95.88
N ARG A 3 -14.75 -25.18 -95.93
CA ARG A 3 -13.99 -24.64 -94.78
C ARG A 3 -14.99 -24.04 -93.80
N LYS A 4 -15.26 -24.72 -92.68
CA LYS A 4 -16.10 -24.22 -91.60
C LYS A 4 -15.39 -23.02 -90.96
N LYS A 5 -15.95 -21.81 -91.11
CA LYS A 5 -15.53 -20.61 -90.37
C LYS A 5 -15.86 -20.86 -88.90
N GLU A 6 -14.85 -20.87 -88.03
CA GLU A 6 -15.08 -20.67 -86.59
C GLU A 6 -15.58 -19.24 -86.40
N SER A 7 -16.83 -19.14 -85.96
CA SER A 7 -17.45 -17.91 -85.50
C SER A 7 -16.68 -17.39 -84.29
N GLN A 8 -16.15 -16.17 -84.39
CA GLN A 8 -15.68 -15.42 -83.23
C GLN A 8 -16.86 -15.24 -82.28
N GLU A 9 -16.87 -15.97 -81.16
CA GLU A 9 -17.81 -15.70 -80.08
C GLU A 9 -17.40 -14.37 -79.43
N VAL A 10 -18.24 -13.36 -79.66
CA VAL A 10 -18.18 -12.06 -78.98
C VAL A 10 -18.63 -12.28 -77.55
N GLY A 11 -17.71 -12.74 -76.70
CA GLY A 11 -17.96 -13.05 -75.31
C GLY A 11 -16.72 -12.82 -74.46
N ALA A 12 -16.92 -12.44 -73.20
CA ALA A 12 -15.82 -12.37 -72.25
C ALA A 12 -15.15 -13.74 -72.12
N PRO A 13 -13.81 -13.81 -72.01
CA PRO A 13 -13.11 -15.08 -71.88
C PRO A 13 -13.61 -15.88 -70.66
N ALA A 14 -13.70 -17.21 -70.79
CA ALA A 14 -14.21 -18.07 -69.71
C ALA A 14 -13.46 -17.92 -68.37
N TRP A 15 -12.17 -17.56 -68.41
CA TRP A 15 -11.37 -17.29 -67.20
C TRP A 15 -11.81 -16.03 -66.44
N MET A 16 -12.44 -15.08 -67.13
CA MET A 16 -12.94 -13.83 -66.53
C MET A 16 -14.15 -14.10 -65.65
N ALA A 17 -14.98 -15.08 -66.02
CA ALA A 17 -16.13 -15.50 -65.21
C ALA A 17 -15.66 -16.17 -63.91
N THR A 18 -14.66 -17.06 -63.97
CA THR A 18 -14.09 -17.70 -62.76
C THR A 18 -13.35 -16.71 -61.87
N TYR A 19 -12.70 -15.71 -62.46
CA TYR A 19 -12.06 -14.63 -61.71
C TYR A 19 -13.11 -13.73 -61.03
N GLY A 20 -14.17 -13.37 -61.75
CA GLY A 20 -15.28 -12.60 -61.20
C GLY A 20 -15.93 -13.29 -60.00
N ASP A 21 -16.19 -14.60 -60.11
CA ASP A 21 -16.77 -15.42 -59.04
C ASP A 21 -15.86 -15.49 -57.79
N LEU A 22 -14.55 -15.66 -57.99
CA LEU A 22 -13.57 -15.62 -56.89
C LEU A 22 -13.55 -14.26 -56.18
N VAL A 23 -13.59 -13.16 -56.93
CA VAL A 23 -13.59 -11.80 -56.37
C VAL A 23 -14.88 -11.51 -55.61
N THR A 24 -16.04 -11.94 -56.14
CA THR A 24 -17.32 -11.78 -55.43
C THR A 24 -17.40 -12.63 -54.17
N ASN A 25 -16.90 -13.86 -54.19
CA ASN A 25 -16.84 -14.70 -52.98
C ASN A 25 -15.90 -14.12 -51.93
N LEU A 26 -14.75 -13.55 -52.33
CA LEU A 26 -13.85 -12.88 -51.41
C LEU A 26 -14.50 -11.63 -50.81
N LEU A 27 -15.21 -10.83 -51.61
CA LEU A 27 -15.93 -9.65 -51.14
C LEU A 27 -17.02 -10.04 -50.12
N VAL A 28 -17.84 -11.04 -50.44
CA VAL A 28 -18.88 -11.55 -49.53
C VAL A 28 -18.26 -12.09 -48.24
N PHE A 29 -17.13 -12.78 -48.33
CA PHE A 29 -16.40 -13.27 -47.15
C PHE A 29 -15.91 -12.12 -46.25
N PHE A 30 -15.33 -11.07 -46.81
CA PHE A 30 -14.90 -9.90 -46.03
C PHE A 30 -16.07 -9.11 -45.42
N VAL A 31 -17.20 -9.00 -46.13
CA VAL A 31 -18.42 -8.37 -45.60
C VAL A 31 -18.99 -9.19 -44.43
N LEU A 32 -18.97 -10.53 -44.52
CA LEU A 32 -19.36 -11.41 -43.41
C LEU A 32 -18.41 -11.30 -42.21
N LEU A 33 -17.10 -11.25 -42.45
CA LEU A 33 -16.12 -11.03 -41.38
C LEU A 33 -16.29 -9.66 -40.73
N PHE A 34 -16.56 -8.62 -41.51
CA PHE A 34 -16.83 -7.28 -40.98
C PHE A 34 -18.11 -7.25 -40.15
N SER A 35 -19.16 -7.97 -40.57
CA SER A 35 -20.40 -8.13 -39.79
C SER A 35 -20.18 -8.89 -38.47
N MET A 36 -19.18 -9.76 -38.37
CA MET A 36 -18.82 -10.48 -37.14
C MET A 36 -17.74 -9.77 -36.32
N SER A 37 -17.13 -8.70 -36.84
CA SER A 37 -15.96 -8.03 -36.24
C SER A 37 -16.34 -6.96 -35.21
N THR A 38 -17.61 -6.61 -35.06
CA THR A 38 -18.08 -5.84 -33.90
C THR A 38 -18.66 -6.81 -32.88
N VAL A 39 -17.79 -7.62 -32.28
CA VAL A 39 -18.11 -8.22 -30.99
C VAL A 39 -18.08 -7.07 -29.99
N ASP A 40 -19.26 -6.47 -29.79
CA ASP A 40 -19.46 -5.45 -28.78
C ASP A 40 -19.15 -6.08 -27.42
N GLN A 41 -18.25 -5.46 -26.64
CA GLN A 41 -17.86 -5.98 -25.32
C GLN A 41 -19.07 -6.15 -24.40
N MET A 42 -20.15 -5.39 -24.64
CA MET A 42 -21.43 -5.57 -23.95
C MET A 42 -22.08 -6.91 -24.32
N THR A 43 -22.25 -7.22 -25.62
CA THR A 43 -22.85 -8.49 -26.06
C THR A 43 -22.09 -9.72 -25.55
N PHE A 44 -20.75 -9.70 -25.55
CA PHE A 44 -19.95 -10.81 -25.00
C PHE A 44 -20.11 -10.95 -23.48
N LYS A 45 -20.14 -9.82 -22.75
CA LYS A 45 -20.38 -9.82 -21.29
C LYS A 45 -21.78 -10.32 -20.95
N GLU A 46 -22.79 -9.96 -21.75
CA GLU A 46 -24.18 -10.41 -21.56
C GLU A 46 -24.35 -11.91 -21.83
N VAL A 47 -23.70 -12.43 -22.88
CA VAL A 47 -23.67 -13.87 -23.17
C VAL A 47 -22.91 -14.63 -22.06
N ALA A 48 -21.77 -14.12 -21.61
CA ALA A 48 -21.02 -14.71 -20.50
C ALA A 48 -21.80 -14.70 -19.18
N ALA A 49 -22.52 -13.61 -18.90
CA ALA A 49 -23.34 -13.46 -17.70
C ALA A 49 -24.54 -14.41 -17.71
N SER A 50 -25.24 -14.54 -18.84
CA SER A 50 -26.37 -15.48 -18.98
C SER A 50 -25.93 -16.94 -18.88
N LEU A 51 -24.76 -17.29 -19.43
CA LEU A 51 -24.17 -18.62 -19.29
C LEU A 51 -23.74 -18.92 -17.85
N SER A 52 -23.13 -17.94 -17.17
CA SER A 52 -22.80 -18.04 -15.74
C SER A 52 -24.04 -18.22 -14.88
N TYR A 53 -25.12 -17.46 -15.15
CA TYR A 53 -26.38 -17.58 -14.43
C TYR A 53 -27.06 -18.95 -14.64
N SER A 54 -27.02 -19.49 -15.87
CA SER A 54 -27.47 -20.85 -16.15
C SER A 54 -26.65 -21.90 -15.41
N MET A 55 -25.33 -21.71 -15.29
CA MET A 55 -24.44 -22.62 -14.55
C MET A 55 -24.63 -22.55 -13.04
N ILE A 56 -24.96 -21.36 -12.50
CA ILE A 56 -25.25 -21.17 -11.07
C ILE A 56 -26.57 -21.85 -10.69
N ASN A 57 -27.59 -21.81 -11.54
CA ASN A 57 -28.86 -22.52 -11.30
C ASN A 57 -28.76 -24.04 -11.41
N LEU A 58 -27.68 -24.59 -11.98
CA LEU A 58 -27.42 -26.04 -11.99
C LEU A 58 -26.92 -26.57 -10.62
N ASN A 59 -26.37 -25.72 -9.77
CA ASN A 59 -25.88 -26.13 -8.44
C ASN A 59 -26.98 -26.28 -7.38
N ASN A 60 -28.20 -25.83 -7.66
CA ASN A 60 -29.33 -25.89 -6.72
C ASN A 60 -30.20 -27.16 -6.83
N GLY A 61 -29.76 -28.18 -7.57
CA GLY A 61 -30.34 -29.51 -7.52
C GLY A 61 -31.64 -29.72 -8.28
N ASP A 62 -32.11 -28.74 -9.05
CA ASP A 62 -33.25 -28.94 -9.95
C ASP A 62 -32.80 -29.66 -11.23
N SER A 63 -33.36 -30.86 -11.41
CA SER A 63 -33.07 -31.74 -12.53
C SER A 63 -33.53 -31.10 -13.84
N ILE A 64 -32.59 -30.96 -14.79
CA ILE A 64 -32.81 -30.46 -16.16
C ILE A 64 -33.91 -31.24 -16.92
N LEU A 65 -34.32 -32.41 -16.43
CA LEU A 65 -35.26 -33.31 -17.11
C LEU A 65 -36.74 -32.91 -17.01
N ASP A 66 -37.14 -31.99 -16.14
CA ASP A 66 -38.53 -31.48 -16.11
C ASP A 66 -38.74 -30.22 -16.97
N SER A 67 -37.65 -29.64 -17.49
CA SER A 67 -37.69 -28.50 -18.41
C SER A 67 -37.68 -28.95 -19.88
N SER A 68 -38.36 -30.05 -20.21
CA SER A 68 -38.41 -30.57 -21.58
C SER A 68 -39.50 -29.96 -22.47
N ALA A 69 -40.11 -28.83 -22.10
CA ALA A 69 -41.15 -28.24 -22.96
C ALA A 69 -41.19 -26.72 -23.11
N ASN A 70 -40.45 -25.88 -22.35
CA ASN A 70 -40.60 -24.43 -22.53
C ASN A 70 -39.49 -23.53 -21.93
N SER A 71 -38.22 -23.91 -21.95
CA SER A 71 -37.13 -22.96 -21.67
C SER A 71 -36.84 -22.09 -22.91
N ILE A 72 -37.85 -21.32 -23.32
CA ILE A 72 -37.60 -20.11 -24.11
C ILE A 72 -36.82 -19.18 -23.18
N ILE A 73 -35.58 -18.89 -23.54
CA ILE A 73 -34.79 -17.80 -22.94
C ILE A 73 -35.57 -16.51 -23.22
N VAL A 74 -36.33 -16.04 -22.23
CA VAL A 74 -37.04 -14.78 -22.32
C VAL A 74 -36.00 -13.67 -22.16
N PHE A 75 -35.58 -13.08 -23.27
CA PHE A 75 -34.89 -11.80 -23.27
C PHE A 75 -35.89 -10.71 -22.88
N ASP A 76 -35.84 -10.30 -21.62
CA ASP A 76 -36.56 -9.12 -21.14
C ASP A 76 -35.82 -7.86 -21.57
N TYR A 77 -36.17 -7.34 -22.76
CA TYR A 77 -35.66 -6.07 -23.31
C TYR A 77 -36.17 -4.83 -22.55
N THR A 78 -36.97 -4.98 -21.48
CA THR A 78 -37.60 -3.86 -20.77
C THR A 78 -37.00 -3.55 -19.41
N ARG A 79 -35.95 -4.24 -18.98
CA ARG A 79 -35.09 -3.76 -17.90
C ARG A 79 -34.19 -2.64 -18.44
N PHE A 80 -34.77 -1.47 -18.60
CA PHE A 80 -34.00 -0.24 -18.38
C PHE A 80 -33.38 -0.41 -17.00
N ASP A 81 -32.06 -0.61 -16.95
CA ASP A 81 -31.32 -0.57 -15.70
C ASP A 81 -31.76 0.72 -15.01
N SER A 82 -32.45 0.60 -13.86
CA SER A 82 -32.84 1.78 -13.12
C SER A 82 -31.57 2.55 -12.79
N GLU A 83 -31.63 3.88 -12.77
CA GLU A 83 -30.47 4.70 -12.37
C GLU A 83 -29.90 4.22 -11.01
N GLU A 84 -30.73 3.64 -10.14
CA GLU A 84 -30.34 2.95 -8.91
C GLU A 84 -29.47 1.69 -9.10
N ALA A 85 -29.74 0.86 -10.11
CA ALA A 85 -28.96 -0.34 -10.38
C ALA A 85 -27.58 -0.01 -10.98
N GLU A 86 -27.51 1.03 -11.82
CA GLU A 86 -26.24 1.53 -12.35
C GLU A 86 -25.43 2.28 -11.28
N ALA A 87 -26.10 3.06 -10.41
CA ALA A 87 -25.48 3.71 -9.25
C ALA A 87 -24.90 2.69 -8.26
N LYS A 88 -25.63 1.64 -7.90
CA LYS A 88 -25.13 0.57 -7.01
C LYS A 88 -23.94 -0.19 -7.60
N ARG A 89 -23.91 -0.40 -8.93
CA ARG A 89 -22.73 -1.00 -9.59
C ARG A 89 -21.54 -0.06 -9.54
N LYS A 90 -21.70 1.23 -9.86
CA LYS A 90 -20.63 2.23 -9.78
C LYS A 90 -20.10 2.36 -8.35
N GLU A 91 -20.96 2.35 -7.35
CA GLU A 91 -20.59 2.41 -5.93
C GLU A 91 -19.77 1.19 -5.52
N LYS A 92 -20.18 -0.02 -5.92
CA LYS A 92 -19.39 -1.25 -5.69
C LYS A 92 -18.04 -1.22 -6.41
N TYR A 93 -17.97 -0.73 -7.65
CA TYR A 93 -16.69 -0.58 -8.36
C TYR A 93 -15.77 0.44 -7.68
N ILE A 94 -16.31 1.50 -7.08
CA ILE A 94 -15.54 2.48 -6.31
C ILE A 94 -15.06 1.88 -4.99
N GLU A 95 -15.90 1.07 -4.32
CA GLU A 95 -15.54 0.38 -3.09
C GLU A 95 -14.41 -0.64 -3.32
N ASP A 96 -14.55 -1.51 -4.33
CA ASP A 96 -13.52 -2.49 -4.72
C ASP A 96 -12.22 -1.77 -5.15
N ALA A 97 -12.31 -0.65 -5.87
CA ALA A 97 -11.15 0.15 -6.25
C ALA A 97 -10.47 0.82 -5.05
N ASN A 98 -11.25 1.33 -4.08
CA ASN A 98 -10.71 1.89 -2.85
C ASN A 98 -10.02 0.81 -2.01
N GLU A 99 -10.58 -0.39 -1.91
CA GLU A 99 -9.96 -1.52 -1.19
C GLU A 99 -8.61 -1.89 -1.84
N MET A 100 -8.54 -1.95 -3.16
CA MET A 100 -7.29 -2.20 -3.89
C MET A 100 -6.25 -1.08 -3.71
N VAL A 101 -6.68 0.19 -3.63
CA VAL A 101 -5.80 1.34 -3.37
C VAL A 101 -5.27 1.29 -1.94
N VAL A 102 -6.12 1.00 -0.95
CA VAL A 102 -5.72 0.88 0.45
C VAL A 102 -4.69 -0.23 0.66
N ASP A 103 -4.89 -1.41 0.06
CA ASP A 103 -3.93 -2.53 0.14
C ASP A 103 -2.60 -2.20 -0.57
N ALA A 104 -2.63 -1.44 -1.66
CA ALA A 104 -1.41 -0.98 -2.34
C ALA A 104 -0.65 0.07 -1.54
N GLU A 105 -1.35 1.04 -0.93
CA GLU A 105 -0.78 2.06 -0.05
C GLU A 105 -0.16 1.44 1.21
N GLU A 106 -0.85 0.47 1.82
CA GLU A 106 -0.32 -0.25 3.00
C GLU A 106 0.95 -1.02 2.66
N LYS A 107 1.01 -1.68 1.49
CA LYS A 107 2.21 -2.36 1.01
C LYS A 107 3.37 -1.40 0.72
N LEU A 108 3.08 -0.23 0.16
CA LEU A 108 4.09 0.80 -0.11
C LEU A 108 4.67 1.35 1.20
N LYS A 109 3.80 1.74 2.15
CA LYS A 109 4.22 2.18 3.48
C LYS A 109 5.08 1.13 4.19
N ASN A 110 4.66 -0.12 4.19
CA ASN A 110 5.44 -1.20 4.82
C ASN A 110 6.84 -1.33 4.22
N LYS A 111 6.97 -1.15 2.89
CA LYS A 111 8.27 -1.19 2.22
C LYS A 111 9.16 0.00 2.60
N GLU A 112 8.61 1.20 2.69
CA GLU A 112 9.33 2.39 3.15
C GLU A 112 9.85 2.21 4.59
N PHE A 113 9.06 1.60 5.47
CA PHE A 113 9.49 1.27 6.83
C PHE A 113 10.63 0.26 6.87
N ASP A 114 10.57 -0.78 6.05
CA ASP A 114 11.63 -1.78 5.95
C ASP A 114 12.94 -1.15 5.46
N GLU A 115 12.87 -0.28 4.45
CA GLU A 115 14.01 0.46 3.92
C GLU A 115 14.61 1.41 4.97
N ALA A 116 13.77 2.20 5.64
CA ALA A 116 14.21 3.11 6.69
C ALA A 116 14.84 2.38 7.87
N LYS A 117 14.26 1.25 8.30
CA LYS A 117 14.79 0.40 9.36
C LYS A 117 16.18 -0.14 9.03
N ASN A 118 16.37 -0.64 7.81
CA ASN A 118 17.68 -1.13 7.37
C ASN A 118 18.71 0.01 7.36
N LYS A 119 18.35 1.16 6.81
CA LYS A 119 19.22 2.34 6.79
C LYS A 119 19.60 2.83 8.19
N ILE A 120 18.65 2.84 9.13
CA ILE A 120 18.91 3.17 10.54
C ILE A 120 19.91 2.18 11.15
N ARG A 121 19.74 0.88 10.91
CA ARG A 121 20.66 -0.15 11.41
C ARG A 121 22.06 -0.01 10.81
N ASP A 122 22.15 0.18 9.49
CA ASP A 122 23.42 0.36 8.80
C ASP A 122 24.17 1.58 9.34
N THR A 123 23.46 2.70 9.55
CA THR A 123 24.04 3.93 10.10
C THR A 123 24.54 3.74 11.54
N ILE A 124 23.81 2.99 12.36
CA ILE A 124 24.18 2.66 13.74
C ILE A 124 25.43 1.77 13.77
N GLU A 125 25.52 0.79 12.86
CA GLU A 125 26.66 -0.11 12.72
C GLU A 125 27.91 0.62 12.24
N GLU A 126 27.80 1.47 11.23
CA GLU A 126 28.91 2.27 10.71
C GLU A 126 29.53 3.20 11.75
N GLN A 127 28.70 3.79 12.62
CA GLN A 127 29.17 4.67 13.68
C GLN A 127 29.68 3.93 14.93
N GLY A 128 29.61 2.60 14.96
CA GLY A 128 30.09 1.80 16.08
C GLY A 128 29.29 2.03 17.37
N ILE A 129 28.02 2.41 17.24
CA ILE A 129 27.11 2.68 18.37
C ILE A 129 26.06 1.58 18.55
N SER A 130 26.21 0.43 17.89
CA SER A 130 25.27 -0.70 17.96
C SER A 130 25.03 -1.24 19.37
N ASP A 131 26.03 -1.16 20.25
CA ASP A 131 25.90 -1.62 21.64
C ASP A 131 24.97 -0.71 22.50
N LYS A 132 24.63 0.46 21.96
CA LYS A 132 24.02 1.58 22.66
C LYS A 132 22.65 1.98 22.12
N VAL A 133 22.31 1.47 20.94
CA VAL A 133 21.04 1.75 20.25
C VAL A 133 20.34 0.43 19.96
N TYR A 134 19.15 0.28 20.51
CA TYR A 134 18.33 -0.91 20.30
C TYR A 134 17.15 -0.57 19.38
N VAL A 135 17.07 -1.23 18.22
CA VAL A 135 16.00 -1.02 17.23
C VAL A 135 15.09 -2.23 17.20
N VAL A 136 13.85 -2.04 17.65
CA VAL A 136 12.78 -3.06 17.67
C VAL A 136 11.68 -2.64 16.72
N GLU A 137 11.29 -3.55 15.83
CA GLU A 137 10.11 -3.34 15.00
C GLU A 137 8.90 -3.97 15.67
N GLU A 138 7.82 -3.19 15.76
CA GLU A 138 6.51 -3.65 16.20
C GLU A 138 5.52 -3.53 15.05
N LYS A 139 4.31 -4.07 15.25
CA LYS A 139 3.27 -4.10 14.21
C LYS A 139 2.96 -2.70 13.66
N ASP A 140 2.77 -1.73 14.56
CA ASP A 140 2.26 -0.40 14.21
C ASP A 140 3.32 0.71 14.32
N TYR A 141 4.54 0.39 14.78
CA TYR A 141 5.62 1.36 14.93
C TYR A 141 7.03 0.75 14.90
N LEU A 142 8.02 1.57 14.58
CA LEU A 142 9.44 1.27 14.81
C LEU A 142 9.89 1.94 16.11
N LEU A 143 10.46 1.17 17.05
CA LEU A 143 10.98 1.66 18.32
C LEU A 143 12.51 1.70 18.31
N ILE A 144 13.06 2.88 18.49
CA ILE A 144 14.48 3.09 18.73
C ILE A 144 14.66 3.44 20.21
N ARG A 145 15.32 2.56 20.96
CA ARG A 145 15.65 2.78 22.37
C ARG A 145 17.11 3.15 22.49
N LEU A 146 17.34 4.22 23.23
CA LEU A 146 18.65 4.87 23.39
C LEU A 146 18.96 5.00 24.88
N ASP A 147 20.14 4.58 25.30
CA ASP A 147 20.55 4.72 26.70
C ASP A 147 20.80 6.20 27.05
N GLN A 148 20.27 6.64 28.19
CA GLN A 148 20.32 8.05 28.61
C GLN A 148 21.76 8.57 28.78
N GLU A 149 22.70 7.73 29.23
CA GLU A 149 24.08 8.13 29.55
C GLU A 149 24.85 8.67 28.34
N ILE A 150 24.39 8.36 27.13
CA ILE A 150 25.00 8.86 25.88
C ILE A 150 24.44 10.23 25.51
N PHE A 151 23.24 10.57 25.99
CA PHE A 151 22.52 11.76 25.60
C PHE A 151 22.61 12.85 26.64
N PHE A 152 22.66 12.51 27.93
CA PHE A 152 22.55 13.48 29.00
C PHE A 152 23.48 13.16 30.16
N GLU A 153 24.05 14.22 30.74
CA GLU A 153 24.66 14.13 32.06
C GLU A 153 23.60 13.84 33.15
N SER A 154 24.05 13.32 34.29
CA SER A 154 23.18 13.05 35.44
C SER A 154 22.45 14.32 35.90
N GLY A 155 21.13 14.25 36.05
CA GLY A 155 20.29 15.39 36.41
C GLY A 155 20.16 16.51 35.36
N SER A 156 20.82 16.40 34.20
CA SER A 156 20.71 17.38 33.11
C SER A 156 19.73 16.91 32.04
N ALA A 157 19.14 17.89 31.34
CA ALA A 157 18.40 17.65 30.11
C ALA A 157 19.13 18.18 28.86
N ASP A 158 20.32 18.77 29.04
CA ASP A 158 21.10 19.30 27.92
C ASP A 158 21.81 18.15 27.21
N ILE A 159 21.69 18.11 25.88
CA ILE A 159 22.21 17.01 25.08
C ILE A 159 23.73 17.15 24.93
N VAL A 160 24.47 16.10 25.31
CA VAL A 160 25.93 16.03 25.18
C VAL A 160 26.35 15.79 23.73
N SER A 161 27.63 16.03 23.41
CA SER A 161 28.16 15.94 22.05
C SER A 161 27.95 14.58 21.41
N GLU A 162 28.13 13.50 22.17
CA GLU A 162 27.94 12.12 21.73
C GLU A 162 26.48 11.88 21.33
N GLY A 163 25.53 12.30 22.16
CA GLY A 163 24.10 12.20 21.84
C GLY A 163 23.71 13.00 20.59
N LYS A 164 24.33 14.17 20.39
CA LYS A 164 24.13 14.98 19.17
C LYS A 164 24.59 14.22 17.92
N VAL A 165 25.74 13.55 17.97
CA VAL A 165 26.23 12.73 16.85
C VAL A 165 25.24 11.62 16.51
N VAL A 166 24.65 10.96 17.51
CA VAL A 166 23.62 9.92 17.29
C VAL A 166 22.34 10.52 16.68
N LEU A 167 21.86 11.67 17.17
CA LEU A 167 20.67 12.30 16.58
C LEU A 167 20.93 12.76 15.14
N SER A 168 22.10 13.32 14.87
CA SER A 168 22.51 13.74 13.52
C SER A 168 22.66 12.56 12.57
N SER A 169 23.02 11.37 13.06
CA SER A 169 23.09 10.17 12.23
C SER A 169 21.71 9.57 11.94
N LEU A 170 20.76 9.71 12.85
CA LEU A 170 19.35 9.31 12.63
C LEU A 170 18.59 10.30 11.73
N ALA A 171 18.95 11.59 11.75
CA ALA A 171 18.23 12.65 11.07
C ALA A 171 17.99 12.42 9.55
N PRO A 172 18.96 11.92 8.75
CA PRO A 172 18.73 11.59 7.34
C PRO A 172 17.61 10.57 7.12
N SER A 173 17.59 9.48 7.90
CA SER A 173 16.55 8.45 7.80
C SER A 173 15.20 9.00 8.25
N LEU A 174 15.17 9.77 9.34
CA LEU A 174 13.95 10.43 9.83
C LEU A 174 13.39 11.48 8.87
N ARG A 175 14.22 12.04 7.98
CA ARG A 175 13.80 13.04 6.97
C ARG A 175 13.11 12.39 5.77
N GLU A 176 13.50 11.17 5.42
CA GLU A 176 12.89 10.41 4.31
C GLU A 176 11.52 9.83 4.69
N MET A 177 11.23 9.71 5.98
CA MET A 177 9.93 9.30 6.51
C MET A 177 9.05 10.51 6.80
N GLU A 178 7.77 10.48 6.39
CA GLU A 178 6.76 11.51 6.70
C GLU A 178 5.93 11.19 7.96
N ASN A 179 6.32 10.14 8.68
CA ASN A 179 5.57 9.57 9.79
C ASN A 179 5.60 10.43 11.06
N GLU A 180 4.57 10.24 11.89
CA GLU A 180 4.54 10.79 13.25
C GLU A 180 5.61 10.12 14.14
N ILE A 181 6.32 10.93 14.91
CA ILE A 181 7.44 10.55 15.77
C ILE A 181 7.14 10.95 17.22
N LEU A 182 7.04 9.94 18.08
CA LEU A 182 6.84 10.13 19.51
C LEU A 182 8.16 9.91 20.26
N ILE A 183 8.65 10.95 20.90
CA ILE A 183 9.85 10.91 21.73
C ILE A 183 9.44 10.84 23.19
N SER A 184 9.81 9.76 23.85
CA SER A 184 9.46 9.47 25.24
C SER A 184 10.71 9.44 26.12
N GLY A 185 10.73 10.29 27.14
CA GLY A 185 11.76 10.30 28.17
C GLY A 185 11.39 9.41 29.36
N HIS A 186 12.36 8.65 29.88
CA HIS A 186 12.19 7.78 31.04
C HIS A 186 13.32 7.97 32.06
N THR A 187 13.00 7.77 33.33
CA THR A 187 13.97 7.73 34.43
C THR A 187 13.92 6.39 35.14
N ASP A 188 14.90 6.14 36.01
CA ASP A 188 14.75 5.13 37.06
C ASP A 188 13.93 5.69 38.24
N ASN A 189 13.76 4.88 39.28
CA ASN A 189 13.05 5.26 40.51
C ASN A 189 13.92 6.05 41.51
N VAL A 190 15.14 6.45 41.14
CA VAL A 190 15.97 7.28 42.01
C VAL A 190 15.53 8.72 41.77
N PRO A 191 15.06 9.45 42.79
CA PRO A 191 14.66 10.84 42.61
C PRO A 191 15.86 11.67 42.16
N GLN A 192 15.83 12.18 40.93
CA GLN A 192 16.82 13.11 40.41
C GLN A 192 16.26 14.52 40.50
N THR A 193 16.23 15.07 41.72
CA THR A 193 15.74 16.41 41.99
C THR A 193 16.90 17.40 42.02
N ASN A 194 16.74 18.54 41.37
CA ASN A 194 17.68 19.66 41.43
C ASN A 194 16.93 20.99 41.33
N GLN A 195 17.67 22.11 41.32
CA GLN A 195 17.05 23.44 41.28
C GLN A 195 16.23 23.69 40.01
N LYS A 196 16.48 22.96 38.92
CA LYS A 196 15.83 23.14 37.61
C LYS A 196 14.69 22.15 37.37
N TYR A 197 14.78 20.95 37.95
CA TYR A 197 13.78 19.89 37.82
C TYR A 197 13.45 19.33 39.21
N GLU A 198 12.23 19.60 39.67
CA GLU A 198 11.73 19.21 40.98
C GLU A 198 11.38 17.71 41.03
N THR A 199 11.04 17.11 39.89
CA THR A 199 10.63 15.70 39.81
C THR A 199 11.17 14.98 38.56
N ASN A 200 11.15 13.65 38.61
CA ASN A 200 11.46 12.80 37.46
C ASN A 200 10.52 13.04 36.25
N TRP A 201 9.30 13.54 36.50
CA TRP A 201 8.38 13.96 35.43
C TRP A 201 8.94 15.15 34.64
N GLU A 202 9.40 16.17 35.33
CA GLU A 202 9.96 17.37 34.69
C GLU A 202 11.26 17.05 33.95
N LEU A 203 12.15 16.28 34.57
CA LEU A 203 13.42 15.90 33.95
C LEU A 203 13.20 15.06 32.67
N SER A 204 12.33 14.05 32.73
CA SER A 204 12.03 13.22 31.56
C SER A 204 11.35 13.99 30.43
N THR A 205 10.40 14.88 30.76
CA THR A 205 9.72 15.74 29.79
C THR A 205 10.70 16.72 29.15
N ALA A 206 11.57 17.35 29.94
CA ALA A 206 12.57 18.28 29.45
C ALA A 206 13.57 17.60 28.50
N ARG A 207 14.01 16.38 28.83
CA ARG A 207 14.88 15.58 27.95
C ARG A 207 14.22 15.27 26.62
N ALA A 208 12.99 14.75 26.64
CA ALA A 208 12.24 14.47 25.42
C ALA A 208 12.06 15.74 24.57
N THR A 209 11.72 16.86 25.20
CA THR A 209 11.57 18.15 24.54
C THR A 209 12.87 18.62 23.90
N ASN A 210 14.00 18.51 24.59
CA ASN A 210 15.30 18.92 24.03
C ASN A 210 15.73 18.05 22.85
N VAL A 211 15.39 16.76 22.83
CA VAL A 211 15.63 15.90 21.66
C VAL A 211 14.79 16.36 20.48
N VAL A 212 13.49 16.63 20.68
CA VAL A 212 12.63 17.20 19.63
C VAL A 212 13.22 18.50 19.12
N ARG A 213 13.57 19.43 20.01
CA ARG A 213 14.17 20.72 19.64
C ARG A 213 15.47 20.57 18.85
N TYR A 214 16.32 19.60 19.20
CA TYR A 214 17.53 19.35 18.43
C TYR A 214 17.19 18.89 17.01
N LEU A 215 16.28 17.92 16.86
CA LEU A 215 15.88 17.40 15.55
C LEU A 215 15.19 18.46 14.69
N THR A 216 14.40 19.36 15.28
CA THR A 216 13.66 20.38 14.53
C THR A 216 14.48 21.65 14.29
N GLU A 217 15.18 22.17 15.31
CA GLU A 217 15.90 23.45 15.21
C GLU A 217 17.31 23.31 14.61
N VAL A 218 17.99 22.17 14.83
CA VAL A 218 19.37 21.95 14.34
C VAL A 218 19.37 21.12 13.06
N GLU A 219 18.68 19.98 13.07
CA GLU A 219 18.62 19.06 11.92
C GLU A 219 17.54 19.46 10.89
N ASN A 220 16.70 20.44 11.23
CA ASN A 220 15.71 21.04 10.34
C ASN A 220 14.64 20.04 9.85
N LEU A 221 14.19 19.14 10.74
CA LEU A 221 13.07 18.24 10.47
C LEU A 221 11.74 18.96 10.74
N GLU A 222 10.69 18.53 10.02
CA GLU A 222 9.36 19.12 10.11
C GLU A 222 8.77 18.97 11.54
N PRO A 223 8.49 20.08 12.24
CA PRO A 223 8.06 20.04 13.64
C PRO A 223 6.71 19.36 13.88
N ASP A 224 5.79 19.46 12.93
CA ASP A 224 4.40 18.99 13.08
C ASP A 224 4.28 17.47 13.28
N ARG A 225 5.37 16.74 12.96
CA ARG A 225 5.44 15.29 13.11
C ARG A 225 5.92 14.85 14.48
N PHE A 226 6.39 15.74 15.34
CA PHE A 226 7.02 15.37 16.62
C PHE A 226 6.12 15.60 17.83
N THR A 227 6.07 14.60 18.70
CA THR A 227 5.48 14.72 20.05
C THR A 227 6.52 14.36 21.11
N ALA A 228 6.66 15.20 22.14
CA ALA A 228 7.51 14.92 23.30
C ALA A 228 6.67 14.53 24.52
N THR A 229 7.03 13.42 25.16
CA THR A 229 6.35 12.90 26.36
C THR A 229 7.38 12.58 27.44
N GLY A 230 7.16 13.03 28.67
CA GLY A 230 7.89 12.52 29.83
C GLY A 230 7.06 11.46 30.55
N ASN A 231 7.66 10.29 30.83
CA ASN A 231 7.00 9.20 31.54
C ASN A 231 7.51 9.01 32.98
N GLY A 232 8.53 9.78 33.39
CA GLY A 232 9.24 9.59 34.65
C GLY A 232 9.66 8.13 34.86
N GLU A 233 9.42 7.64 36.08
CA GLU A 233 9.77 6.30 36.52
C GLU A 233 8.65 5.26 36.33
N HIS A 234 7.48 5.67 35.83
CA HIS A 234 6.24 4.88 35.87
C HIS A 234 6.07 3.90 34.70
N ARG A 235 7.07 3.83 33.81
CA ARG A 235 7.14 2.87 32.69
C ARG A 235 8.48 2.12 32.71
N PRO A 236 8.78 1.34 33.76
CA PRO A 236 10.03 0.60 33.84
C PRO A 236 10.03 -0.57 32.85
N VAL A 237 11.17 -0.81 32.21
CA VAL A 237 11.46 -1.99 31.37
C VAL A 237 12.40 -2.98 32.06
N GLY A 238 13.09 -2.54 33.11
CA GLY A 238 13.94 -3.35 33.97
C GLY A 238 13.58 -3.20 35.44
N ASP A 239 14.09 -4.12 36.27
CA ASP A 239 13.88 -4.08 37.72
C ASP A 239 14.59 -2.88 38.36
N ASN A 240 13.84 -1.98 38.97
CA ASN A 240 14.40 -0.80 39.64
C ASN A 240 15.23 -1.14 40.89
N ASN A 241 15.15 -2.38 41.38
CA ASN A 241 15.96 -2.83 42.52
C ASN A 241 17.42 -3.13 42.12
N THR A 242 17.70 -3.41 40.85
CA THR A 242 19.05 -3.73 40.37
C THR A 242 19.70 -2.54 39.65
N PRO A 243 21.03 -2.33 39.79
CA PRO A 243 21.75 -1.30 39.02
C PRO A 243 21.53 -1.43 37.51
N GLU A 244 21.55 -2.65 37.00
CA GLU A 244 21.38 -2.97 35.59
C GLU A 244 19.96 -2.66 35.12
N GLY A 245 18.94 -2.98 35.92
CA GLY A 245 17.55 -2.67 35.60
C GLY A 245 17.27 -1.16 35.66
N ARG A 246 17.86 -0.43 36.60
CA ARG A 246 17.80 1.04 36.62
C ARG A 246 18.46 1.66 35.39
N GLN A 247 19.61 1.16 34.96
CA GLN A 247 20.26 1.64 33.73
C GLN A 247 19.35 1.46 32.51
N LYS A 248 18.71 0.29 32.37
CA LYS A 248 17.71 0.05 31.32
C LYS A 248 16.50 0.98 31.41
N ASN A 249 16.13 1.44 32.60
CA ASN A 249 14.99 2.36 32.79
C ASN A 249 15.34 3.80 32.40
N ARG A 250 16.59 4.22 32.59
CA ARG A 250 17.14 5.51 32.14
C ARG A 250 17.39 5.48 30.63
N ARG A 251 16.35 5.79 29.84
CA ARG A 251 16.40 5.74 28.38
C ARG A 251 15.56 6.82 27.71
N ILE A 252 15.84 7.04 26.44
CA ILE A 252 14.93 7.72 25.50
C ILE A 252 14.38 6.68 24.53
N GLU A 253 13.08 6.76 24.28
CA GLU A 253 12.41 5.96 23.25
C GLU A 253 11.95 6.90 22.13
N ILE A 254 12.32 6.59 20.89
CA ILE A 254 11.82 7.26 19.69
C ILE A 254 10.95 6.24 18.96
N LYS A 255 9.65 6.52 18.88
CA LYS A 255 8.66 5.68 18.19
C LYS A 255 8.25 6.35 16.90
N ILE A 256 8.33 5.63 15.80
CA ILE A 256 7.94 6.09 14.46
C ILE A 256 6.69 5.31 14.06
N LEU A 257 5.55 5.98 13.93
CA LEU A 257 4.25 5.34 13.69
C LEU A 257 4.05 5.00 12.21
N LYS A 258 3.57 3.79 11.90
CA LYS A 258 3.33 3.33 10.51
C LYS A 258 2.15 4.02 9.82
#